data_AF-A0A091K7J5-F1
#
_entry.id   AF-A0A091K7J5-F1
#
_cell.length_a   1.000
_cell.length_b   1.000
_cell.length_c   1.000
_cell.angle_alpha   90.00
_cell.angle_beta   90.00
_cell.angle_gamma   90.00
#
_symmetry.space_group_name_H-M   'P 1'
#
loop_
_entity.id
_entity.type
_entity.pdbx_description
1 polymer ?
#
loop_
_entity_poly.entity_id
_entity_poly.type
_entity_poly.pdbx_seq_one_letter_code
_entity_poly.pdbx_strand_id
1 'polypeptide(L)'
;PRDCSEVPSGSPSGVYIIQPVGLHPITVFCEMSVAGGGWTVIQRNHQSTAITWAESWSTYKHGFGDVHGEFWLGNEYIHQITRQKVYQVRFVIWDASNTMKFADYNLF
;
A
#
# COMPACT_ATOMS: atom_id res chain seq x y z
N PRO A 1 -4.98 7.20 -12.98
CA PRO A 1 -3.70 6.48 -12.86
C PRO A 1 -3.98 5.02 -12.54
N ARG A 2 -3.22 4.07 -13.10
CA ARG A 2 -3.38 2.63 -12.82
C ARG A 2 -2.83 2.23 -11.45
N ASP A 3 -1.80 2.93 -11.02
CA ASP A 3 -1.16 2.81 -9.70
C ASP A 3 -0.52 4.16 -9.35
N CYS A 4 0.09 4.26 -8.17
CA CYS A 4 0.66 5.51 -7.69
C CYS A 4 1.86 6.00 -8.51
N SER A 5 2.53 5.13 -9.29
CA SER A 5 3.66 5.55 -10.14
C SER A 5 3.24 6.43 -11.32
N GLU A 6 1.95 6.46 -11.65
CA GLU A 6 1.38 7.34 -12.68
C GLU A 6 0.80 8.64 -12.09
N VAL A 7 0.89 8.84 -10.78
CA VAL A 7 0.52 10.11 -10.14
C VAL A 7 1.63 11.15 -10.44
N PRO A 8 1.29 12.40 -10.83
CA PRO A 8 2.29 13.40 -11.20
C PRO A 8 3.33 13.63 -10.10
N SER A 9 4.60 13.68 -10.47
CA SER A 9 5.69 14.03 -9.56
C SER A 9 5.45 15.39 -8.88
N GLY A 10 5.73 15.46 -7.58
CA GLY A 10 5.43 16.65 -6.76
C GLY A 10 4.01 16.70 -6.20
N SER A 11 3.13 15.76 -6.55
CA SER A 11 1.84 15.58 -5.87
C SER A 11 2.04 15.16 -4.40
N PRO A 12 1.18 15.59 -3.46
CA PRO A 12 1.34 15.26 -2.04
C PRO A 12 1.08 13.77 -1.75
N SER A 13 1.71 13.21 -0.73
CA SER A 13 1.30 11.90 -0.21
C SER A 13 -0.12 11.98 0.34
N GLY A 14 -0.93 10.94 0.10
CA GLY A 14 -2.32 10.96 0.49
C GLY A 14 -3.16 9.87 -0.15
N VAL A 15 -4.47 10.00 -0.01
CA VAL A 15 -5.43 9.05 -0.58
C VAL A 15 -5.79 9.45 -2.00
N TYR A 16 -5.69 8.50 -2.92
CA TYR A 16 -5.97 8.66 -4.34
C TYR A 16 -6.91 7.56 -4.82
N ILE A 17 -7.67 7.87 -5.88
CA ILE A 17 -8.41 6.87 -6.64
C ILE A 17 -7.53 6.42 -7.81
N ILE A 18 -7.27 5.12 -7.87
CA ILE A 18 -6.56 4.47 -8.98
C ILE A 18 -7.51 3.49 -9.68
N GLN A 19 -7.19 3.14 -10.92
CA GLN A 19 -7.94 2.14 -11.67
C GLN A 19 -6.97 1.12 -12.29
N PRO A 20 -6.58 0.07 -11.53
CA PRO A 20 -5.73 -1.00 -12.04
C PRO A 20 -6.43 -1.76 -13.19
N VAL A 21 -5.63 -2.40 -14.05
CA VAL A 21 -6.19 -3.19 -15.15
C VAL A 21 -6.99 -4.37 -14.59
N GLY A 22 -8.24 -4.52 -15.05
CA GLY A 22 -9.12 -5.61 -14.61
C GLY A 22 -9.85 -5.37 -13.30
N LEU A 23 -9.71 -4.17 -12.70
CA LEU A 23 -10.45 -3.76 -11.52
C LEU A 23 -11.34 -2.55 -11.79
N HIS A 24 -12.38 -2.39 -10.97
CA HIS A 24 -13.06 -1.12 -10.82
C HIS A 24 -12.13 -0.10 -10.14
N PRO A 25 -12.42 1.22 -10.20
CA PRO A 25 -11.67 2.21 -9.44
C PRO A 25 -11.64 1.87 -7.95
N ILE A 26 -10.47 1.88 -7.35
CA ILE A 26 -10.24 1.62 -5.93
C ILE A 26 -9.49 2.78 -5.27
N THR A 27 -9.69 2.92 -3.97
CA THR A 27 -9.05 3.93 -3.15
C THR A 27 -7.78 3.35 -2.53
N VAL A 28 -6.65 4.03 -2.69
CA VAL A 28 -5.35 3.63 -2.12
C VAL A 28 -4.64 4.83 -1.49
N PHE A 29 -3.70 4.56 -0.59
CA PHE A 29 -2.75 5.58 -0.16
C PHE A 29 -1.52 5.57 -1.08
N CYS A 30 -1.21 6.72 -1.68
CA CYS A 30 0.02 6.94 -2.43
C CYS A 30 1.05 7.67 -1.57
N GLU A 31 2.21 7.04 -1.38
CA GLU A 31 3.38 7.67 -0.79
C GLU A 31 4.22 8.30 -1.91
N MET A 32 4.19 9.63 -1.96
CA MET A 32 4.82 10.45 -3.00
C MET A 32 6.09 11.17 -2.52
N SER A 33 6.34 11.20 -1.21
CA SER A 33 7.45 11.97 -0.61
C SER A 33 8.72 11.15 -0.38
N VAL A 34 8.58 9.83 -0.19
CA VAL A 34 9.68 8.93 0.15
C VAL A 34 10.21 8.23 -1.09
N ALA A 35 11.55 8.12 -1.20
CA ALA A 35 12.23 7.26 -2.17
C ALA A 35 11.78 7.43 -3.62
N GLY A 36 11.70 8.68 -4.08
CA GLY A 36 11.28 9.02 -5.44
C GLY A 36 9.76 9.03 -5.66
N GLY A 37 8.97 8.66 -4.66
CA GLY A 37 7.52 8.66 -4.71
C GLY A 37 6.94 7.57 -5.61
N GLY A 38 5.62 7.62 -5.81
CA GLY A 38 4.92 6.68 -6.68
C GLY A 38 4.62 5.32 -6.04
N TRP A 39 4.73 5.22 -4.72
CA TRP A 39 4.51 3.97 -4.00
C TRP A 39 3.02 3.80 -3.65
N THR A 40 2.43 2.70 -4.10
CA THR A 40 1.10 2.27 -3.63
C THR A 40 1.26 1.52 -2.31
N VAL A 41 0.74 2.08 -1.23
CA VAL A 41 0.80 1.43 0.09
C VAL A 41 -0.24 0.33 0.16
N ILE A 42 0.20 -0.91 0.34
CA ILE A 42 -0.68 -2.08 0.42
C ILE A 42 -1.01 -2.50 1.86
N GLN A 43 -0.20 -2.06 2.83
CA GLN A 43 -0.39 -2.32 4.25
C GLN A 43 0.22 -1.16 5.06
N ARG A 44 -0.46 -0.78 6.15
CA ARG A 44 0.08 0.13 7.17
C ARG A 44 -0.41 -0.27 8.54
N ASN A 45 0.48 -0.30 9.52
CA ASN A 45 0.15 -0.49 10.94
C ASN A 45 0.95 0.46 11.82
N HIS A 46 0.43 0.71 13.02
CA HIS A 46 1.07 1.47 14.07
C HIS A 46 1.15 0.66 15.36
N GLN A 47 2.01 1.07 16.29
CA GLN A 47 2.18 0.36 17.56
C GLN A 47 0.87 0.31 18.37
N SER A 48 0.11 1.41 18.36
CA SER A 48 -1.20 1.51 18.99
C SER A 48 -2.30 1.18 17.95
N THR A 49 -2.38 -0.09 17.56
CA THR A 49 -3.39 -0.55 16.61
C THR A 49 -4.71 -0.93 17.28
N ALA A 50 -5.83 -0.56 16.66
CA ALA A 50 -7.15 -1.07 17.04
C ALA A 50 -7.54 -2.34 16.25
N ILE A 51 -6.76 -2.69 15.22
CA ILE A 51 -6.99 -3.84 14.36
C ILE A 51 -6.33 -5.07 14.98
N THR A 52 -7.03 -6.20 15.01
CA THR A 52 -6.54 -7.44 15.62
C THR A 52 -5.45 -8.13 14.78
N TRP A 53 -5.42 -7.88 13.46
CA TRP A 53 -4.59 -8.55 12.45
C TRP A 53 -4.75 -10.08 12.37
N ALA A 54 -5.40 -10.72 13.34
CA ALA A 54 -5.79 -12.13 13.36
C ALA A 54 -7.14 -12.32 12.67
N GLU A 55 -7.19 -12.00 11.37
CA GLU A 55 -8.40 -11.99 10.57
C GLU A 55 -8.56 -13.24 9.68
N SER A 56 -9.78 -13.50 9.22
CA SER A 56 -10.08 -14.64 8.36
C SER A 56 -9.45 -14.49 6.96
N TRP A 57 -9.30 -15.61 6.24
CA TRP A 57 -8.86 -15.58 4.84
C TRP A 57 -9.74 -14.68 3.96
N SER A 58 -11.07 -14.73 4.16
CA SER A 58 -12.01 -13.91 3.40
C SER A 58 -11.80 -12.42 3.67
N THR A 59 -11.52 -12.06 4.92
CA THR A 59 -11.21 -10.68 5.34
C THR A 59 -9.91 -10.21 4.67
N TYR A 60 -8.85 -11.02 4.71
CA TYR A 60 -7.58 -10.71 4.01
C TYR A 60 -7.73 -10.65 2.49
N LYS A 61 -8.63 -11.43 1.88
CA LYS A 61 -8.89 -11.39 0.44
C LYS A 61 -9.45 -10.03 0.00
N HIS A 62 -10.39 -9.48 0.76
CA HIS A 62 -11.11 -8.24 0.42
C HIS A 62 -10.58 -6.99 1.12
N GLY A 63 -9.60 -7.14 2.02
CA GLY A 63 -9.03 -6.01 2.75
C GLY A 63 -9.86 -5.58 3.96
N PHE A 64 -9.22 -4.81 4.83
CA PHE A 64 -9.82 -4.28 6.06
C PHE A 64 -9.04 -3.08 6.59
N GLY A 65 -9.66 -2.32 7.49
CA GLY A 65 -9.09 -1.10 8.07
C GLY A 65 -9.46 0.15 7.30
N ASP A 66 -8.67 1.21 7.49
CA ASP A 66 -8.86 2.53 6.89
C ASP A 66 -7.58 2.97 6.16
N VAL A 67 -7.70 3.29 4.87
CA VAL A 67 -6.59 3.78 4.02
C VAL A 67 -5.97 5.09 4.52
N HIS A 68 -6.67 5.85 5.37
CA HIS A 68 -6.14 7.03 6.05
C HIS A 68 -5.27 6.68 7.28
N GLY A 69 -5.41 5.46 7.80
CA GLY A 69 -4.72 4.99 9.01
C GLY A 69 -4.15 3.60 8.80
N GLU A 70 -4.65 2.63 9.56
CA GLU A 70 -4.18 1.25 9.53
C GLU A 70 -5.05 0.39 8.64
N PHE A 71 -4.44 -0.38 7.74
CA PHE A 71 -5.19 -1.22 6.81
C PHE A 71 -4.36 -2.34 6.20
N TRP A 72 -5.08 -3.31 5.66
CA TRP A 72 -4.61 -4.25 4.64
C TRP A 72 -5.44 -4.03 3.38
N LEU A 73 -4.80 -3.74 2.24
CA LEU A 73 -5.49 -3.38 1.01
C LEU A 73 -6.42 -4.50 0.52
N GLY A 74 -6.00 -5.75 0.68
CA GLY A 74 -6.73 -6.93 0.23
C GLY A 74 -5.97 -7.73 -0.82
N ASN A 75 -5.87 -9.05 -0.64
CA ASN A 75 -5.04 -9.91 -1.48
C ASN A 75 -5.50 -9.91 -2.95
N GLU A 76 -6.80 -9.83 -3.20
CA GLU A 76 -7.31 -9.78 -4.57
C GLU A 76 -6.86 -8.49 -5.28
N TYR A 77 -6.93 -7.36 -4.59
CA TYR A 77 -6.49 -6.08 -5.16
C TYR A 77 -4.98 -6.05 -5.38
N ILE A 78 -4.20 -6.54 -4.42
CA ILE A 78 -2.74 -6.66 -4.55
C ILE A 78 -2.39 -7.57 -5.74
N HIS A 79 -3.09 -8.69 -5.91
CA HIS A 79 -2.89 -9.60 -7.04
C HIS A 79 -3.14 -8.93 -8.40
N GLN A 80 -4.25 -8.20 -8.54
CA GLN A 80 -4.56 -7.52 -9.81
C GLN A 80 -3.57 -6.38 -10.11
N ILE A 81 -3.14 -5.64 -9.08
CA ILE A 81 -2.11 -4.60 -9.23
C ILE A 81 -0.77 -5.23 -9.63
N THR A 82 -0.31 -6.27 -8.95
CA THR A 82 1.00 -6.89 -9.26
C THR A 82 1.04 -7.62 -10.59
N ARG A 83 -0.12 -7.96 -11.17
CA ARG A 83 -0.20 -8.59 -12.49
C ARG A 83 -0.02 -7.66 -13.69
N GLN A 84 -0.22 -6.35 -13.54
CA GLN A 84 -0.18 -5.44 -14.69
C GLN A 84 1.23 -5.08 -15.19
N LYS A 85 2.26 -5.19 -14.34
CA LYS A 85 3.68 -4.99 -14.68
C LYS A 85 4.57 -5.54 -13.55
N VAL A 86 5.89 -5.48 -13.73
CA VAL A 86 6.85 -5.84 -12.67
C VAL A 86 6.88 -4.74 -11.61
N TYR A 87 6.72 -5.12 -10.34
CA TYR A 87 6.80 -4.22 -9.20
C TYR A 87 8.00 -4.56 -8.31
N GLN A 88 8.54 -3.52 -7.68
CA GLN A 88 9.39 -3.64 -6.51
C GLN A 88 8.54 -3.46 -5.25
N VAL A 89 8.91 -4.11 -4.16
CA VAL A 89 8.30 -3.90 -2.84
C VAL A 89 9.34 -3.39 -1.85
N ARG A 90 8.90 -2.44 -1.02
CA ARG A 90 9.68 -1.89 0.08
C ARG A 90 8.95 -2.12 1.38
N PHE A 91 9.63 -2.75 2.33
CA PHE A 91 9.18 -2.83 3.72
C PHE A 91 9.80 -1.67 4.49
N VAL A 92 8.99 -0.92 5.24
CA VAL A 92 9.45 0.17 6.11
C VAL A 92 9.01 -0.13 7.53
N ILE A 93 9.95 -0.15 8.46
CA ILE A 93 9.71 -0.48 9.86
C ILE A 93 10.30 0.62 10.72
N TRP A 94 9.55 1.07 11.72
CA TRP A 94 10.03 1.92 12.79
C TRP A 94 10.21 1.07 14.03
N ASP A 95 11.40 1.09 14.62
CA ASP A 95 11.63 0.39 15.89
C ASP A 95 11.13 1.22 17.09
N ALA A 96 11.20 0.63 18.29
CA ALA A 96 10.75 1.28 19.53
C ALA A 96 11.54 2.57 19.89
N SER A 97 12.69 2.80 19.25
CA SER A 97 13.50 4.02 19.41
C SER A 97 13.16 5.09 18.36
N ASN A 98 12.10 4.89 17.55
CA ASN A 98 11.75 5.70 16.39
C ASN A 98 12.86 5.75 15.33
N THR A 99 13.65 4.68 15.19
CA THR A 99 14.59 4.55 14.07
C THR A 99 13.92 3.83 12.91
N MET A 100 13.91 4.47 11.74
CA MET A 100 13.38 3.89 10.50
C MET A 100 14.41 2.94 9.86
N LYS A 101 13.96 1.74 9.49
CA LYS A 101 14.68 0.74 8.69
C LYS A 101 13.84 0.35 7.49
N PHE A 102 14.49 -0.05 6.41
CA PHE A 102 13.80 -0.54 5.22
C PHE A 102 14.51 -1.72 4.56
N ALA A 103 13.74 -2.49 3.80
CA ALA A 103 14.25 -3.57 2.95
C ALA A 103 13.55 -3.52 1.59
N ASP A 104 14.34 -3.56 0.51
CA ASP A 104 13.87 -3.50 -0.87
C ASP A 104 14.02 -4.86 -1.56
N TYR A 105 13.00 -5.23 -2.33
CA TYR A 105 12.99 -6.39 -3.20
C TYR A 105 12.58 -5.96 -4.61
N ASN A 106 13.39 -6.30 -5.60
CA ASN A 106 13.20 -5.86 -6.99
C ASN A 106 12.05 -6.57 -7.72
N LEU A 107 11.53 -7.66 -7.17
CA LEU A 107 10.45 -8.45 -7.74
C LEU A 107 9.47 -8.84 -6.64
N PHE A 108 8.23 -8.43 -6.81
CA PHE A 108 7.08 -8.72 -5.95
C PHE A 108 5.90 -9.20 -6.78
#